data_AF-E3SC35-F1
#
_entry.id   AF-E3SC35-F1
#
_cell.length_a   1.000
_cell.length_b   1.000
_cell.length_c   1.000
_cell.angle_alpha   90.00
_cell.angle_beta   90.00
_cell.angle_gamma   90.00
#
_symmetry.space_group_name_H-M   'P 1'
#
loop_
_entity.id
_entity.type
_entity.pdbx_description
1 polymer ?
#
loop_
_entity_poly.entity_id
_entity_poly.type
_entity_poly.pdbx_seq_one_letter_code
_entity_poly.pdbx_strand_id
1 'polypeptide(L)'
;GVANTCAIIAGGEDGFKVKAGKYTLKKLCLEPTSFTVKAESQFKDKKEDFQKTKLMTRLTYTLDEIEGPLEVGNDGSLKFEEKDGIDYAAVTVQLPGGERVPFLFTIKELNATGNANAFGGPFLVPSYRGSSFLDPKGRGGS
;
A
#
# COMPACT_ATOMS: atom_id res chain seq x y z
N GLY A 1 5.97 2.77 -18.89
CA GLY A 1 4.72 2.56 -18.15
C GLY A 1 4.68 1.20 -17.50
N VAL A 2 4.93 0.14 -18.29
CA VAL A 2 4.88 -1.28 -17.90
C VAL A 2 5.69 -1.63 -16.64
N ALA A 3 6.81 -0.94 -16.36
CA ALA A 3 7.57 -1.19 -15.14
C ALA A 3 6.83 -0.84 -13.83
N ASN A 4 5.74 -0.06 -13.90
CA ASN A 4 4.91 0.30 -12.74
C ASN A 4 3.59 -0.50 -12.73
N THR A 5 3.52 -1.61 -13.47
CA THR A 5 2.33 -2.48 -13.52
C THR A 5 2.63 -3.85 -12.96
N CYS A 6 1.72 -4.41 -12.18
CA CYS A 6 1.88 -5.77 -11.67
C CYS A 6 1.65 -6.81 -12.77
N ALA A 7 2.31 -7.97 -12.63
CA ALA A 7 2.08 -9.10 -13.53
C ALA A 7 0.64 -9.61 -13.38
N ILE A 8 -0.04 -9.79 -14.51
CA ILE A 8 -1.35 -10.43 -14.57
C ILE A 8 -1.20 -11.93 -14.87
N ILE A 9 -2.05 -12.76 -14.27
CA ILE A 9 -2.13 -14.18 -14.62
C ILE A 9 -3.17 -14.30 -15.74
N ALA A 10 -2.74 -14.48 -16.98
CA ALA A 10 -3.62 -14.56 -18.16
C ALA A 10 -4.41 -15.89 -18.29
N GLY A 11 -4.26 -16.80 -17.31
CA GLY A 11 -4.91 -18.11 -17.26
C GLY A 11 -4.89 -18.67 -15.84
N GLY A 12 -5.04 -19.99 -15.70
CA GLY A 12 -5.07 -20.67 -14.39
C GLY A 12 -6.48 -21.09 -13.98
N GLU A 13 -6.65 -21.39 -12.70
CA GLU A 13 -7.93 -21.80 -12.12
C GLU A 13 -8.44 -20.72 -11.17
N ASP A 14 -9.75 -20.50 -11.16
CA ASP A 14 -10.37 -19.61 -10.20
C ASP A 14 -10.26 -20.14 -8.76
N GLY A 15 -10.09 -19.21 -7.82
CA GLY A 15 -9.99 -19.49 -6.40
C GLY A 15 -8.57 -19.82 -5.93
N PHE A 16 -8.46 -20.11 -4.63
CA PHE A 16 -7.18 -20.39 -3.99
C PHE A 16 -7.07 -21.88 -3.67
N LYS A 17 -6.31 -22.60 -4.50
CA LYS A 17 -6.12 -24.07 -4.39
C LYS A 17 -4.69 -24.45 -3.98
N VAL A 18 -4.03 -23.58 -3.22
CA VAL A 18 -2.70 -23.87 -2.67
C VAL A 18 -2.85 -24.84 -1.50
N LYS A 19 -2.01 -25.88 -1.47
CA LYS A 19 -2.01 -26.85 -0.36
C LYS A 19 -1.57 -26.17 0.94
N ALA A 20 -2.02 -26.72 2.06
CA ALA A 20 -1.50 -26.30 3.34
C ALA A 20 0.01 -26.54 3.43
N GLY A 21 0.72 -25.61 4.05
CA GLY A 21 2.18 -25.65 4.14
C GLY A 21 2.80 -24.28 4.38
N LYS A 22 4.13 -24.27 4.45
CA LYS A 22 4.93 -23.06 4.56
C LYS A 22 5.53 -22.73 3.21
N TYR A 23 5.32 -21.51 2.78
CA TYR A 23 5.75 -20.96 1.51
C TYR A 23 6.58 -19.71 1.75
N THR A 24 7.35 -19.34 0.74
CA THR A 24 7.92 -18.00 0.63
C THR A 24 7.18 -17.31 -0.51
N LEU A 25 6.43 -16.28 -0.15
CA LEU A 25 5.81 -15.43 -1.15
C LEU A 25 6.92 -14.52 -1.70
N LYS A 26 7.09 -14.53 -3.02
CA LYS A 26 8.10 -13.76 -3.74
C LYS A 26 7.42 -12.82 -4.72
N LYS A 27 8.01 -11.63 -4.90
CA LYS A 27 7.54 -10.63 -5.86
C LYS A 27 6.07 -10.26 -5.66
N LEU A 28 5.66 -10.02 -4.41
CA LEU A 28 4.39 -9.38 -4.14
C LEU A 28 4.43 -7.97 -4.73
N CYS A 29 3.49 -7.70 -5.63
CA CYS A 29 3.33 -6.42 -6.28
C CYS A 29 1.94 -5.87 -5.95
N LEU A 30 1.88 -4.59 -5.54
CA LEU A 30 0.64 -3.86 -5.32
C LEU A 30 0.61 -2.63 -6.21
N GLU A 31 -0.28 -2.65 -7.21
CA GLU A 31 -0.56 -1.54 -8.11
C GLU A 31 -1.89 -0.86 -7.76
N PRO A 32 -1.88 0.23 -6.98
CA PRO A 32 -3.06 1.06 -6.76
C PRO A 32 -3.69 1.54 -8.07
N THR A 33 -4.99 1.30 -8.22
CA THR A 33 -5.78 1.80 -9.35
C THR A 33 -6.46 3.14 -9.05
N SER A 34 -6.63 3.46 -7.77
CA SER A 34 -7.21 4.73 -7.33
C SER A 34 -6.70 5.14 -5.96
N PHE A 35 -6.58 6.44 -5.75
CA PHE A 35 -6.32 7.05 -4.46
C PHE A 35 -7.46 7.99 -4.11
N THR A 36 -8.10 7.75 -2.96
CA THR A 36 -9.12 8.63 -2.40
C THR A 36 -8.69 9.13 -1.05
N VAL A 37 -8.88 10.42 -0.80
CA VAL A 37 -8.50 11.05 0.47
C VAL A 37 -9.76 11.52 1.18
N LYS A 38 -9.90 11.13 2.44
CA LYS A 38 -10.94 11.67 3.32
C LYS A 38 -10.49 13.06 3.76
N ALA A 39 -11.09 14.08 3.16
CA ALA A 39 -10.75 15.46 3.46
C ALA A 39 -11.79 16.05 4.42
N GLU A 40 -11.33 16.96 5.28
CA GLU A 40 -12.22 17.73 6.14
C GLU A 40 -13.23 18.51 5.28
N SER A 41 -14.47 18.56 5.75
CA SER A 41 -15.49 19.35 5.08
C SER A 41 -15.20 20.84 5.24
N GLN A 42 -15.20 21.57 4.13
CA GLN A 42 -15.17 23.04 4.15
C GLN A 42 -16.47 23.67 4.70
N PHE A 43 -17.52 22.86 4.87
CA PHE A 43 -18.83 23.28 5.36
C PHE A 43 -19.11 22.71 6.76
N LYS A 44 -19.64 23.56 7.63
CA LYS A 44 -19.85 23.31 9.07
C LYS A 44 -20.72 22.09 9.41
N ASP A 45 -21.54 21.60 8.47
CA ASP A 45 -22.55 20.55 8.69
C ASP A 45 -22.46 19.34 7.75
N LYS A 46 -21.37 19.21 6.97
CA LYS A 46 -21.18 18.02 6.11
C LYS A 46 -20.18 17.05 6.72
N LYS A 47 -20.52 15.76 6.63
CA LYS A 47 -19.62 14.66 7.03
C LYS A 47 -18.41 14.62 6.10
N GLU A 48 -17.29 14.23 6.67
CA GLU A 48 -16.06 13.95 5.95
C GLU A 48 -16.24 12.70 5.08
N ASP A 49 -16.07 12.85 3.77
CA ASP A 49 -16.18 11.76 2.80
C ASP A 49 -14.88 11.61 2.00
N PHE A 50 -14.65 10.41 1.47
CA PHE A 50 -13.54 10.12 0.57
C PHE A 50 -13.75 10.80 -0.78
N GLN A 51 -12.86 11.71 -1.12
CA GLN A 51 -12.89 12.43 -2.38
C GLN A 51 -11.94 11.79 -3.40
N LYS A 52 -12.35 11.77 -4.66
CA LYS A 52 -11.49 11.35 -5.78
C LYS A 52 -10.36 12.37 -5.94
N THR A 53 -9.16 11.87 -6.20
CA THR A 53 -7.96 12.70 -6.35
C THR A 53 -7.32 12.53 -7.72
N LYS A 54 -6.40 13.45 -8.07
CA LYS A 54 -5.53 13.32 -9.24
C LYS A 54 -4.11 13.01 -8.79
N LEU A 55 -3.50 11.96 -9.32
CA LEU A 55 -2.12 11.58 -9.02
C LEU A 55 -1.13 12.56 -9.65
N MET A 56 -0.20 13.08 -8.84
CA MET A 56 0.79 14.09 -9.28
C MET A 56 2.20 13.53 -9.49
N THR A 57 2.54 12.43 -8.82
CA THR A 57 3.90 11.86 -8.82
C THR A 57 4.20 10.92 -9.99
N ARG A 58 3.33 10.86 -11.01
CA ARG A 58 3.46 9.96 -12.18
C ARG A 58 3.52 8.49 -11.75
N LEU A 59 4.26 7.65 -12.46
CA LEU A 59 4.28 6.18 -12.30
C LEU A 59 5.37 5.74 -11.31
N THR A 60 5.20 6.10 -10.03
CA THR A 60 6.17 5.82 -8.94
C THR A 60 5.48 5.30 -7.67
N TYR A 61 4.32 4.67 -7.81
CA TYR A 61 3.42 4.35 -6.69
C TYR A 61 3.19 2.86 -6.47
N THR A 62 3.65 2.01 -7.40
CA THR A 62 3.53 0.57 -7.28
C THR A 62 4.58 0.05 -6.31
N LEU A 63 4.16 -0.81 -5.40
CA LEU A 63 5.05 -1.58 -4.53
C LEU A 63 5.39 -2.88 -5.25
N ASP A 64 6.64 -3.32 -5.20
CA ASP A 64 7.11 -4.47 -5.98
C ASP A 64 8.27 -5.19 -5.30
N GLU A 65 8.57 -6.41 -5.78
CA GLU A 65 9.64 -7.28 -5.29
C GLU A 65 9.57 -7.55 -3.78
N ILE A 66 8.37 -7.49 -3.20
CA ILE A 66 8.17 -7.76 -1.78
C ILE A 66 8.20 -9.27 -1.52
N GLU A 67 8.91 -9.66 -0.46
CA GLU A 67 9.09 -11.05 -0.07
C GLU A 67 8.74 -11.28 1.41
N GLY A 68 8.36 -12.52 1.74
CA GLY A 68 8.06 -12.90 3.11
C GLY A 68 7.52 -14.32 3.27
N PRO A 69 7.54 -14.89 4.49
CA PRO A 69 6.89 -16.16 4.77
C PRO A 69 5.37 -16.06 4.59
N LEU A 70 4.81 -17.06 3.91
CA LEU A 70 3.37 -17.30 3.80
C LEU A 70 3.06 -18.69 4.38
N GLU A 71 2.24 -18.74 5.42
CA GLU A 71 1.71 -19.99 5.96
C GLU A 71 0.26 -20.18 5.48
N VAL A 72 -0.02 -21.37 4.93
CA VAL A 72 -1.35 -21.81 4.51
C VAL A 72 -1.80 -22.91 5.46
N GLY A 73 -2.86 -22.67 6.21
CA GLY A 73 -3.46 -23.63 7.12
C GLY A 73 -4.30 -24.69 6.40
N ASN A 74 -4.49 -25.84 7.05
CA ASN A 74 -5.37 -26.92 6.55
C ASN A 74 -6.85 -26.49 6.49
N ASP A 75 -7.22 -25.47 7.24
CA ASP A 75 -8.53 -24.84 7.31
C ASP A 75 -8.71 -23.71 6.27
N GLY A 76 -7.71 -23.47 5.42
CA GLY A 76 -7.72 -22.37 4.44
C GLY A 76 -7.32 -21.01 5.03
N SER A 77 -6.84 -20.97 6.27
CA SER A 77 -6.26 -19.75 6.85
C SER A 77 -4.95 -19.38 6.15
N LEU A 78 -4.69 -18.07 6.05
CA LEU A 78 -3.48 -17.50 5.50
C LEU A 78 -2.82 -16.60 6.53
N LYS A 79 -1.50 -16.71 6.64
CA LYS A 79 -0.66 -15.78 7.41
C LYS A 79 0.53 -15.36 6.56
N PHE A 80 0.61 -14.08 6.24
CA PHE A 80 1.73 -13.49 5.51
C PHE A 80 2.43 -12.44 6.38
N GLU A 81 3.75 -12.50 6.45
CA GLU A 81 4.56 -11.47 7.09
C GLU A 81 5.50 -10.86 6.06
N GLU A 82 5.38 -9.56 5.83
CA GLU A 82 6.33 -8.81 5.00
C GLU A 82 7.71 -8.77 5.70
N LYS A 83 8.79 -8.88 4.91
CA LYS A 83 10.18 -8.88 5.42
C LYS A 83 11.11 -7.95 4.67
N ASP A 84 10.99 -7.87 3.35
CA ASP A 84 11.86 -7.07 2.51
C ASP A 84 11.19 -6.74 1.16
N GLY A 85 11.77 -5.80 0.43
CA GLY A 85 11.36 -5.37 -0.91
C GLY A 85 11.10 -3.87 -1.02
N ILE A 86 10.48 -3.46 -2.12
CA ILE A 86 10.03 -2.07 -2.32
C ILE A 86 8.64 -1.95 -1.71
N ASP A 87 8.61 -1.88 -0.37
CA ASP A 87 7.45 -1.93 0.50
C ASP A 87 6.85 -0.55 0.85
N TYR A 88 7.42 0.52 0.30
CA TYR A 88 6.87 1.87 0.38
C TYR A 88 7.10 2.70 -0.89
N ALA A 89 6.18 3.62 -1.16
CA ALA A 89 6.24 4.58 -2.25
C ALA A 89 5.75 5.96 -1.78
N ALA A 90 6.53 7.00 -2.07
CA ALA A 90 6.14 8.38 -1.82
C ALA A 90 5.16 8.85 -2.89
N VAL A 91 3.93 9.17 -2.48
CA VAL A 91 2.85 9.55 -3.38
C VAL A 91 2.36 10.95 -3.02
N THR A 92 2.08 11.76 -4.04
CA THR A 92 1.34 13.01 -3.85
C THR A 92 0.14 13.00 -4.78
N VAL A 93 -1.02 13.25 -4.19
CA VAL A 93 -2.27 13.41 -4.92
C VAL A 93 -2.79 14.83 -4.73
N GLN A 94 -3.63 15.28 -5.66
CA GLN A 94 -4.27 16.57 -5.62
C GLN A 94 -5.78 16.40 -5.47
N LEU A 95 -6.34 17.02 -4.44
CA LEU A 95 -7.77 17.11 -4.19
C LEU A 95 -8.43 18.09 -5.19
N PRO A 96 -9.76 17.99 -5.39
CA PRO A 96 -10.54 19.06 -5.99
C PRO A 96 -10.28 20.37 -5.21
N GLY A 97 -10.03 21.47 -5.92
CA GLY A 97 -9.66 22.76 -5.31
C GLY A 97 -8.15 23.02 -5.24
N GLY A 98 -7.31 22.05 -5.58
CA GLY A 98 -5.87 22.28 -5.79
C GLY A 98 -4.95 21.93 -4.63
N GLU A 99 -5.51 21.58 -3.48
CA GLU A 99 -4.74 21.09 -2.33
C GLU A 99 -3.99 19.80 -2.67
N ARG A 100 -2.73 19.71 -2.25
CA ARG A 100 -1.88 18.53 -2.47
C ARG A 100 -1.64 17.82 -1.15
N VAL A 101 -1.94 16.53 -1.13
CA VAL A 101 -1.78 15.67 0.03
C VAL A 101 -0.64 14.68 -0.26
N PRO A 102 0.55 14.87 0.34
CA PRO A 102 1.62 13.90 0.29
C PRO A 102 1.39 12.80 1.33
N PHE A 103 1.64 11.54 0.96
CA PHE A 103 1.59 10.40 1.86
C PHE A 103 2.54 9.30 1.39
N LEU A 104 2.84 8.37 2.30
CA LEU A 104 3.60 7.17 1.99
C LEU A 104 2.60 6.02 1.79
N PHE A 105 2.47 5.51 0.57
CA PHE A 105 1.78 4.24 0.35
C PHE A 105 2.74 3.12 0.76
N THR A 106 2.38 2.30 1.74
CA THR A 106 3.32 1.37 2.37
C THR A 106 2.61 0.15 2.91
N ILE A 107 3.32 -0.97 2.95
CA ILE A 107 2.95 -2.17 3.72
C ILE A 107 4.11 -2.66 4.61
N LYS A 108 4.99 -1.74 5.01
CA LYS A 108 6.09 -2.01 5.96
C LYS A 108 5.63 -2.78 7.18
N GLU A 109 6.34 -3.85 7.51
CA GLU A 109 6.10 -4.71 8.67
C GLU A 109 4.66 -5.28 8.68
N LEU A 110 4.06 -5.47 7.49
CA LEU A 110 2.72 -6.04 7.38
C LEU A 110 2.68 -7.45 7.97
N ASN A 111 1.79 -7.65 8.93
CA ASN A 111 1.45 -8.97 9.46
C ASN A 111 -0.01 -9.28 9.11
N ALA A 112 -0.22 -9.82 7.92
CA ALA A 112 -1.54 -10.09 7.38
C ALA A 112 -2.03 -11.49 7.76
N THR A 113 -3.27 -11.57 8.22
CA THR A 113 -3.96 -12.82 8.51
C THR A 113 -5.34 -12.83 7.85
N GLY A 114 -5.90 -14.01 7.62
CA GLY A 114 -7.26 -14.15 7.11
C GLY A 114 -7.42 -15.41 6.29
N ASN A 115 -8.16 -15.31 5.18
CA ASN A 115 -8.35 -16.38 4.21
C ASN A 115 -8.16 -15.84 2.80
N ALA A 116 -8.28 -16.69 1.79
CA ALA A 116 -8.09 -16.32 0.40
C ALA A 116 -9.06 -15.23 -0.12
N ASN A 117 -10.23 -15.06 0.48
CA ASN A 117 -11.21 -14.04 0.08
C ASN A 117 -10.94 -12.69 0.74
N ALA A 118 -10.41 -12.71 1.95
CA ALA A 118 -10.06 -11.52 2.71
C ALA A 118 -8.89 -11.84 3.65
N PHE A 119 -7.75 -11.25 3.36
CA PHE A 119 -6.58 -11.26 4.22
C PHE A 119 -6.12 -9.81 4.42
N GLY A 120 -5.66 -9.50 5.63
CA GLY A 120 -5.23 -8.15 5.97
C GLY A 120 -4.66 -8.09 7.37
N GLY A 121 -4.08 -6.96 7.72
CA GLY A 121 -3.45 -6.80 9.01
C GLY A 121 -2.85 -5.41 9.19
N PRO A 122 -2.34 -5.12 10.39
CA PRO A 122 -1.64 -3.88 10.66
C PRO A 122 -0.32 -3.83 9.88
N PHE A 123 0.08 -2.61 9.52
CA PHE A 123 1.36 -2.27 8.93
C PHE A 123 1.81 -0.91 9.47
N LEU A 124 3.10 -0.64 9.41
CA LEU A 124 3.69 0.61 9.85
C LEU A 124 3.57 1.66 8.74
N VAL A 125 3.14 2.87 9.13
CA VAL A 125 3.24 4.07 8.29
C VAL A 125 4.30 5.00 8.90
N PRO A 126 5.57 4.94 8.43
CA PRO A 126 6.59 5.88 8.87
C PRO A 126 6.22 7.33 8.52
N SER A 127 6.87 8.27 9.20
CA SER A 127 6.81 9.68 8.79
C SER A 127 7.23 9.82 7.33
N TYR A 128 6.44 10.56 6.55
CA TYR A 128 6.73 10.87 5.14
C TYR A 128 8.07 11.61 4.97
N ARG A 129 8.50 12.36 6.00
CA ARG A 129 9.81 13.02 6.05
C ARG A 129 10.68 12.34 7.10
N GLY A 130 11.90 11.97 6.72
CA GLY A 130 12.89 11.41 7.64
C GLY A 130 13.33 12.42 8.71
N SER A 131 13.98 11.94 9.77
CA SER A 131 14.39 12.77 10.92
C SER A 131 15.36 13.91 10.54
N SER A 132 16.19 13.67 9.53
CA SER A 132 17.15 14.65 8.99
C SER A 132 16.57 15.59 7.92
N PHE A 133 15.27 15.50 7.64
CA PHE A 133 14.61 16.45 6.75
C PHE A 133 14.64 17.85 7.36
N LEU A 134 15.05 18.83 6.54
CA LEU A 134 15.05 20.23 6.92
C LEU A 134 13.90 20.95 6.22
N ASP A 135 13.14 21.71 6.99
CA ASP A 135 12.17 22.64 6.42
C ASP A 135 12.87 23.84 5.73
N PRO A 136 12.15 24.72 5.01
CA PRO A 136 12.74 25.88 4.35
C PRO A 136 13.44 26.89 5.28
N LYS A 137 13.28 26.75 6.60
CA LYS A 137 13.94 27.56 7.63
C LYS A 137 15.10 26.83 8.30
N GLY A 138 15.50 25.67 7.79
CA GLY A 138 16.60 24.87 8.31
C GLY A 138 16.28 24.16 9.63
N ARG A 139 15.00 24.02 9.98
CA ARG A 139 14.57 23.30 11.19
C ARG A 139 14.41 21.81 10.86
N GLY A 140 14.96 20.94 11.70
CA GLY A 140 14.91 19.48 11.57
C GLY A 140 14.59 18.80 12.89
N GLY A 141 14.44 17.47 12.86
CA GLY A 141 14.10 16.68 14.04
C GLY A 141 15.30 16.08 14.78
N SER A 142 16.43 15.89 14.11
CA SER A 142 17.66 15.28 14.64
C SER A 142 18.88 16.17 14.46
#